data_AF-A0A3D3QB45-F1
#
_entry.id   AF-A0A3D3QB45-F1
#
_cell.length_a   1.000
_cell.length_b   1.000
_cell.length_c   1.000
_cell.angle_alpha   90.00
_cell.angle_beta   90.00
_cell.angle_gamma   90.00
#
_symmetry.space_group_name_H-M   'P 1'
#
loop_
_entity.id
_entity.type
_entity.pdbx_description
1 polymer ?
#
loop_
_entity_poly.entity_id
_entity_poly.type
_entity_poly.pdbx_seq_one_letter_code
_entity_poly.pdbx_strand_id
1 'polypeptide(L)'
;MRRVAERLDLDPAMVMGRVVAARPPTGGAEQATARAPQGAPAASPRRAAELTSRERRERALLAMCIALPEDGASYLDRLDDAHLSPTGARAVAWLRRNQGDPASNLPRDDDELAGLMTELVMMSRDEPASREAMELNFLLLEQRRLEDELAAAGERGDYERRADLSRERAALVERIAHTQRVES
;
A
#
# COMPACT_ATOMS: atom_id res chain seq x y z
N MET A 1 -25.11 -3.59 -30.28
CA MET A 1 -24.98 -4.89 -29.56
C MET A 1 -23.55 -5.42 -29.67
N ARG A 2 -22.77 -5.41 -28.58
CA ARG A 2 -21.76 -6.45 -28.31
C ARG A 2 -21.38 -6.42 -26.82
N ARG A 3 -21.12 -7.61 -26.29
CA ARG A 3 -21.29 -8.05 -24.90
C ARG A 3 -20.22 -7.56 -23.93
N VAL A 4 -20.68 -7.40 -22.69
CA VAL A 4 -19.95 -7.41 -21.42
C VAL A 4 -19.02 -8.61 -21.33
N ALA A 5 -17.80 -8.39 -20.82
CA ALA A 5 -17.03 -9.39 -20.10
C ALA A 5 -16.33 -8.70 -18.93
N GLU A 6 -16.98 -8.74 -17.77
CA GLU A 6 -16.31 -8.67 -16.48
C GLU A 6 -15.20 -9.73 -16.44
N ARG A 7 -14.02 -9.34 -15.99
CA ARG A 7 -13.11 -10.27 -15.30
C ARG A 7 -12.58 -9.57 -14.07
N LEU A 8 -13.21 -9.92 -12.95
CA LEU A 8 -12.64 -9.89 -11.61
C LEU A 8 -11.39 -10.79 -11.61
N ASP A 9 -10.20 -10.22 -11.56
CA ASP A 9 -9.01 -10.97 -11.15
C ASP A 9 -9.00 -10.98 -9.61
N LEU A 10 -9.63 -12.02 -9.06
CA LEU A 10 -9.53 -12.41 -7.66
C LEU A 10 -8.21 -13.16 -7.45
N ASP A 11 -7.51 -12.74 -6.41
CA ASP A 11 -6.19 -13.15 -5.94
C ASP A 11 -6.10 -14.66 -5.61
N PRO A 12 -5.23 -15.46 -6.25
CA PRO A 12 -5.04 -16.86 -5.92
C PRO A 12 -4.08 -17.02 -4.72
N ALA A 13 -4.55 -16.62 -3.53
CA ALA A 13 -3.96 -17.05 -2.27
C ALA A 13 -4.31 -18.54 -2.02
N MET A 14 -3.45 -19.46 -2.47
CA MET A 14 -3.59 -20.88 -2.14
C MET A 14 -2.23 -21.58 -1.91
N VAL A 15 -1.98 -21.84 -0.62
CA VAL A 15 -1.43 -23.07 -0.01
C VAL A 15 -0.24 -23.75 -0.69
N MET A 16 0.95 -23.63 -0.08
CA MET A 16 1.99 -24.67 -0.21
C MET A 16 2.25 -25.33 1.15
N GLY A 17 1.57 -26.48 1.33
CA GLY A 17 1.78 -27.41 2.43
C GLY A 17 3.15 -28.08 2.34
N ARG A 18 3.81 -28.18 3.48
CA ARG A 18 5.15 -28.73 3.67
C ARG A 18 5.09 -30.27 3.65
N VAL A 19 5.48 -30.89 2.53
CA VAL A 19 5.70 -32.35 2.50
C VAL A 19 7.17 -32.63 2.77
N VAL A 20 7.43 -33.08 4.00
CA VAL A 20 8.69 -33.74 4.40
C VAL A 20 8.65 -35.16 3.83
N ALA A 21 9.49 -35.45 2.84
CA ALA A 21 9.71 -36.81 2.36
C ALA A 21 10.88 -37.44 3.10
N ALA A 22 10.57 -38.42 3.95
CA ALA A 22 11.52 -39.31 4.61
C ALA A 22 12.17 -40.27 3.60
N ARG A 23 13.47 -40.54 3.77
CA ARG A 23 14.26 -41.47 2.96
C ARG A 23 14.37 -42.82 3.70
N PRO A 24 14.11 -43.98 3.06
CA PRO A 24 14.24 -45.28 3.71
C PRO A 24 15.70 -45.76 3.79
N PRO A 25 16.03 -46.70 4.71
CA PRO A 25 17.41 -47.10 5.01
C PRO A 25 17.86 -48.31 4.19
N THR A 26 19.09 -48.26 3.69
CA THR A 26 19.87 -49.43 3.27
C THR A 26 21.30 -49.23 3.76
N GLY A 27 21.82 -50.23 4.47
CA GLY A 27 23.04 -50.13 5.27
C GLY A 27 24.36 -50.27 4.51
N GLY A 28 25.45 -49.94 5.20
CA GLY A 28 26.84 -50.14 4.80
C GLY A 28 27.79 -49.26 5.62
N ALA A 29 28.70 -49.87 6.37
CA ALA A 29 29.67 -49.22 7.26
C ALA A 29 30.91 -48.73 6.50
N GLU A 30 31.45 -47.54 6.85
CA GLU A 30 32.86 -47.32 7.24
C GLU A 30 33.21 -45.81 7.42
N GLN A 31 33.82 -45.54 8.58
CA GLN A 31 34.90 -44.57 8.90
C GLN A 31 34.79 -43.06 8.58
N ALA A 32 34.68 -42.31 9.70
CA ALA A 32 35.48 -41.15 10.13
C ALA A 32 35.87 -40.05 9.11
N THR A 33 35.39 -38.81 9.35
CA THR A 33 36.17 -37.69 9.94
C THR A 33 35.39 -36.36 9.89
N ALA A 34 35.78 -35.46 10.80
CA ALA A 34 35.59 -34.00 10.78
C ALA A 34 34.18 -33.43 11.03
N ARG A 35 33.96 -33.09 12.31
CA ARG A 35 32.96 -32.16 12.81
C ARG A 35 33.32 -30.74 12.35
N ALA A 36 32.58 -30.20 11.39
CA ALA A 36 32.58 -28.77 11.07
C ALA A 36 31.43 -28.06 11.82
N PRO A 37 31.65 -26.88 12.40
CA PRO A 37 30.59 -26.13 13.07
C PRO A 37 29.54 -25.71 12.03
N GLN A 38 28.29 -26.02 12.34
CA GLN A 38 27.11 -25.57 11.61
C GLN A 38 27.10 -24.04 11.61
N GLY A 39 27.51 -23.43 10.50
CA GLY A 39 27.18 -22.04 10.22
C GLY A 39 25.67 -21.93 10.25
N ALA A 40 25.15 -21.16 11.21
CA ALA A 40 23.74 -20.79 11.23
C ALA A 40 23.36 -20.28 9.84
N PRO A 41 22.22 -20.69 9.25
CA PRO A 41 21.78 -20.08 8.01
C PRO A 41 21.64 -18.59 8.28
N ALA A 42 22.46 -17.78 7.58
CA ALA A 42 22.30 -16.35 7.55
C ALA A 42 20.82 -16.09 7.25
N ALA A 43 20.15 -15.38 8.16
CA ALA A 43 18.75 -15.02 7.98
C ALA A 43 18.64 -14.33 6.62
N SER A 44 17.99 -15.00 5.66
CA SER A 44 17.71 -14.40 4.37
C SER A 44 17.07 -13.04 4.63
N PRO A 45 17.50 -11.95 3.97
CA PRO A 45 16.85 -10.67 4.13
C PRO A 45 15.36 -10.91 3.88
N ARG A 46 14.51 -10.55 4.85
CA ARG A 46 13.06 -10.62 4.68
C ARG A 46 12.80 -9.89 3.36
N ARG A 47 12.33 -10.61 2.33
CA ARG A 47 11.88 -9.95 1.10
C ARG A 47 10.93 -8.86 1.57
N ALA A 48 11.21 -7.62 1.21
CA ALA A 48 10.31 -6.51 1.46
C ALA A 48 8.92 -7.00 1.05
N ALA A 49 7.96 -6.97 1.98
CA ALA A 49 6.61 -7.39 1.66
C ALA A 49 6.17 -6.56 0.44
N GLU A 50 5.68 -7.24 -0.59
CA GLU A 50 5.18 -6.54 -1.77
C GLU A 50 4.06 -5.60 -1.33
N LEU A 51 4.14 -4.34 -1.75
CA LEU A 51 3.15 -3.35 -1.37
C LEU A 51 1.76 -3.80 -1.83
N THR A 52 0.76 -3.50 -1.03
CA THR A 52 -0.63 -3.59 -1.47
C THR A 52 -0.94 -2.54 -2.55
N SER A 53 -2.05 -2.72 -3.27
CA SER A 53 -2.53 -1.69 -4.21
C SER A 53 -2.85 -0.37 -3.51
N ARG A 54 -3.32 -0.43 -2.25
CA ARG A 54 -3.58 0.73 -1.41
C ARG A 54 -2.28 1.47 -1.06
N GLU A 55 -1.27 0.76 -0.55
CA GLU A 55 0.02 1.37 -0.20
C GLU A 55 0.73 1.97 -1.41
N ARG A 56 0.68 1.33 -2.58
CA ARG A 56 1.22 1.93 -3.83
C ARG A 56 0.56 3.28 -4.14
N ARG A 57 -0.77 3.35 -3.97
CA ARG A 57 -1.55 4.56 -4.24
C ARG A 57 -1.30 5.64 -3.18
N GLU A 58 -1.20 5.26 -1.92
CA GLU A 58 -0.75 6.15 -0.84
C GLU A 58 0.59 6.78 -1.23
N ARG A 59 1.59 5.96 -1.56
CA ARG A 59 2.93 6.45 -1.94
C ARG A 59 2.90 7.35 -3.17
N ALA A 60 2.13 7.01 -4.20
CA ALA A 60 1.96 7.85 -5.38
C ALA A 60 1.39 9.24 -5.02
N LEU A 61 0.32 9.29 -4.22
CA LEU A 61 -0.26 10.56 -3.77
C LEU A 61 0.74 11.38 -2.94
N LEU A 62 1.44 10.75 -2.00
CA LEU A 62 2.40 11.45 -1.15
C LEU A 62 3.60 11.98 -1.95
N ALA A 63 4.10 11.22 -2.92
CA ALA A 63 5.15 11.69 -3.83
C ALA A 63 4.68 12.91 -4.66
N MET A 64 3.45 12.91 -5.16
CA MET A 64 2.89 14.07 -5.85
C MET A 64 2.73 15.28 -4.92
N CYS A 65 2.36 15.07 -3.65
CA CYS A 65 2.29 16.15 -2.67
C CYS A 65 3.67 16.76 -2.38
N ILE A 66 4.75 15.98 -2.49
CA ILE A 66 6.13 16.49 -2.42
C ILE A 66 6.49 17.26 -3.68
N ALA A 67 6.09 16.76 -4.86
CA ALA A 67 6.39 17.39 -6.14
C ALA A 67 5.67 18.74 -6.33
N LEU A 68 4.44 18.86 -5.82
CA LEU A 68 3.62 20.07 -5.86
C LEU A 68 3.18 20.49 -4.45
N PRO A 69 4.06 21.13 -3.65
CA PRO A 69 3.77 21.42 -2.24
C PRO A 69 2.52 22.29 -2.01
N GLU A 70 2.28 23.27 -2.88
CA GLU A 70 1.14 24.19 -2.75
C GLU A 70 -0.21 23.47 -2.90
N ASP A 71 -0.36 22.66 -3.96
CA ASP A 71 -1.56 21.85 -4.17
C ASP A 71 -1.63 20.69 -3.17
N GLY A 72 -0.49 20.05 -2.92
CA GLY A 72 -0.31 18.88 -2.07
C GLY A 72 -0.74 19.10 -0.62
N ALA A 73 -0.51 20.30 -0.07
CA ALA A 73 -0.93 20.64 1.30
C ALA A 73 -2.42 20.38 1.53
N SER A 74 -3.27 20.76 0.56
CA SER A 74 -4.72 20.55 0.66
C SER A 74 -5.11 19.05 0.69
N TYR A 75 -4.37 18.19 -0.02
CA TYR A 75 -4.59 16.75 0.00
C TYR A 75 -4.07 16.12 1.28
N LEU A 76 -2.91 16.55 1.76
CA LEU A 76 -2.39 16.12 3.05
C LEU A 76 -3.40 16.40 4.16
N ASP A 77 -4.07 17.54 4.18
CA ASP A 77 -5.09 17.87 5.20
C ASP A 77 -6.37 17.02 5.10
N ARG A 78 -6.74 16.57 3.90
CA ARG A 78 -7.91 15.71 3.68
C ARG A 78 -7.68 14.26 4.08
N LEU A 79 -6.41 13.79 4.12
CA LEU A 79 -6.08 12.42 4.49
C LEU A 79 -6.24 12.19 6.00
N ASP A 80 -6.98 11.15 6.35
CA ASP A 80 -7.09 10.62 7.71
C ASP A 80 -6.49 9.21 7.83
N ASP A 81 -6.44 8.68 9.05
CA ASP A 81 -5.86 7.36 9.32
C ASP A 81 -6.62 6.21 8.62
N ALA A 82 -7.90 6.38 8.29
CA ALA A 82 -8.68 5.37 7.58
C ALA A 82 -8.28 5.28 6.09
N HIS A 83 -7.66 6.34 5.54
CA HIS A 83 -7.09 6.31 4.19
C HIS A 83 -5.72 5.61 4.13
N LEU A 84 -4.99 5.59 5.26
CA LEU A 84 -3.56 5.34 5.27
C LEU A 84 -3.19 4.00 5.91
N SER A 85 -2.06 3.45 5.46
CA SER A 85 -1.34 2.41 6.19
C SER A 85 -0.68 3.03 7.42
N PRO A 86 -0.26 2.24 8.43
CA PRO A 86 0.46 2.78 9.59
C PRO A 86 1.72 3.58 9.22
N THR A 87 2.45 3.14 8.20
CA THR A 87 3.63 3.85 7.67
C THR A 87 3.22 5.09 6.88
N GLY A 88 2.14 5.02 6.08
CA GLY A 88 1.54 6.16 5.39
C GLY A 88 1.08 7.28 6.35
N ALA A 89 0.47 6.92 7.48
CA ALA A 89 0.04 7.88 8.50
C ALA A 89 1.22 8.64 9.12
N ARG A 90 2.31 7.93 9.42
CA ARG A 90 3.56 8.54 9.91
C ARG A 90 4.19 9.44 8.85
N ALA A 91 4.18 9.03 7.59
CA ALA A 91 4.64 9.84 6.47
C ALA A 91 3.83 11.13 6.31
N VAL A 92 2.50 11.07 6.32
CA VAL A 92 1.64 12.27 6.25
C VAL A 92 1.92 13.21 7.43
N ALA A 93 2.02 12.66 8.64
CA ALA A 93 2.32 13.47 9.82
C ALA A 93 3.69 14.14 9.73
N TRP A 94 4.68 13.51 9.08
CA TRP A 94 5.98 14.10 8.79
C TRP A 94 5.88 15.22 7.74
N LEU A 95 5.22 14.94 6.61
CA LEU A 95 5.08 15.88 5.50
C LEU A 95 4.34 17.16 5.90
N ARG A 96 3.29 17.04 6.72
CA ARG A 96 2.55 18.21 7.26
C ARG A 96 3.46 19.15 8.07
N ARG A 97 4.47 18.62 8.76
CA ARG A 97 5.42 19.37 9.60
C ARG A 97 6.63 19.90 8.84
N ASN A 98 6.98 19.30 7.71
CA ASN A 98 8.20 19.59 6.94
C ASN A 98 7.86 19.95 5.49
N GLN A 99 6.85 20.80 5.28
CA GLN A 99 6.43 21.22 3.96
C GLN A 99 7.56 21.95 3.24
N GLY A 100 7.84 21.58 1.99
CA GLY A 100 8.88 22.17 1.14
C GLY A 100 10.26 21.53 1.23
N ASP A 101 10.63 20.91 2.37
CA ASP A 101 11.89 20.17 2.50
C ASP A 101 11.72 18.88 3.33
N PRO A 102 11.03 17.86 2.78
CA PRO A 102 10.67 16.65 3.51
C PRO A 102 11.87 15.74 3.81
N ALA A 103 13.02 15.94 3.15
CA ALA A 103 14.25 15.19 3.41
C ALA A 103 15.13 15.86 4.49
N SER A 104 14.87 17.12 4.83
CA SER A 104 15.58 17.78 5.92
C SER A 104 15.26 17.15 7.27
N ASN A 105 16.28 17.00 8.10
CA ASN A 105 16.12 16.60 9.51
C ASN A 105 15.45 15.23 9.75
N LEU A 106 15.52 14.30 8.79
CA LEU A 106 14.98 12.95 8.97
C LEU A 106 15.44 12.33 10.30
N PRO A 107 14.54 11.67 11.06
CA PRO A 107 14.91 11.12 12.36
C PRO A 107 15.95 10.02 12.20
N ARG A 108 17.01 10.07 13.01
CA ARG A 108 18.12 9.10 12.96
C ARG A 108 17.80 7.77 13.65
N ASP A 109 16.74 7.75 14.45
CA ASP A 109 16.24 6.62 15.22
C ASP A 109 15.04 5.93 14.55
N ASP A 110 14.63 6.43 13.38
CA ASP A 110 13.46 5.95 12.63
C ASP A 110 13.84 5.59 11.19
N ASP A 111 14.59 4.51 11.04
CA ASP A 111 15.09 4.03 9.74
C ASP A 111 13.95 3.73 8.75
N GLU A 112 12.79 3.30 9.25
CA GLU A 112 11.61 2.99 8.41
C GLU A 112 11.02 4.27 7.80
N LEU A 113 10.81 5.32 8.60
CA LEU A 113 10.34 6.60 8.09
C LEU A 113 11.39 7.26 7.20
N ALA A 114 12.66 7.23 7.58
CA ALA A 114 13.75 7.79 6.79
C ALA A 114 13.86 7.11 5.41
N GLY A 115 13.73 5.78 5.36
CA GLY A 115 13.68 5.01 4.13
C GLY A 115 12.48 5.38 3.26
N LEU A 116 11.28 5.45 3.85
CA LEU A 116 10.06 5.84 3.14
C LEU A 116 10.14 7.27 2.60
N MET A 117 10.63 8.24 3.38
CA MET A 117 10.78 9.62 2.91
C MET A 117 11.78 9.72 1.76
N THR A 118 12.89 8.97 1.84
CA THR A 118 13.86 8.89 0.75
C THR A 118 13.21 8.35 -0.53
N GLU A 119 12.43 7.26 -0.42
CA GLU A 119 11.69 6.70 -1.54
C GLU A 119 10.71 7.71 -2.15
N LEU A 120 9.89 8.37 -1.33
CA LEU A 120 8.90 9.34 -1.81
C LEU A 120 9.53 10.55 -2.49
N VAL A 121 10.68 11.03 -1.99
CA VAL A 121 11.44 12.14 -2.60
C VAL A 121 12.08 11.72 -3.92
N MET A 122 12.45 10.45 -4.08
CA MET A 122 12.89 9.94 -5.38
C MET A 122 11.71 9.86 -6.36
N MET A 123 10.60 9.24 -5.93
CA MET A 123 9.38 9.15 -6.75
C MET A 123 8.85 10.51 -7.18
N SER A 124 8.91 11.53 -6.32
CA SER A 124 8.42 12.87 -6.62
C SER A 124 9.21 13.59 -7.73
N ARG A 125 10.41 13.10 -8.05
CA ARG A 125 11.25 13.65 -9.13
C ARG A 125 11.02 12.95 -10.46
N ASP A 126 10.59 11.69 -10.42
CA ASP A 126 10.49 10.83 -11.59
C ASP A 126 9.08 10.86 -12.22
N GLU A 127 8.03 11.05 -11.41
CA GLU A 127 6.64 11.00 -11.88
C GLU A 127 6.05 12.41 -12.12
N PRO A 128 5.37 12.66 -13.26
CA PRO A 128 4.68 13.92 -13.48
C PRO A 128 3.51 14.05 -12.49
N ALA A 129 3.55 15.13 -11.71
CA ALA A 129 2.48 15.47 -10.78
C ALA A 129 1.55 16.51 -11.41
N SER A 130 0.25 16.31 -11.25
CA SER A 130 -0.79 17.28 -11.58
C SER A 130 -1.87 17.28 -10.50
N ARG A 131 -2.66 18.36 -10.45
CA ARG A 131 -3.77 18.46 -9.50
C ARG A 131 -4.82 17.38 -9.78
N GLU A 132 -5.07 17.06 -11.04
CA GLU A 132 -6.00 16.05 -11.49
C GLU A 132 -5.54 14.65 -11.08
N ALA A 133 -4.25 14.34 -11.23
CA ALA A 133 -3.66 13.07 -10.80
C ALA A 133 -3.72 12.91 -9.27
N MET A 134 -3.48 13.98 -8.51
CA MET A 134 -3.64 13.97 -7.06
C MET A 134 -5.10 13.74 -6.64
N GLU A 135 -6.06 14.44 -7.26
CA GLU A 135 -7.49 14.21 -6.97
C GLU A 135 -7.88 12.77 -7.30
N LEU A 136 -7.44 12.22 -8.43
CA LEU A 136 -7.73 10.83 -8.78
C LEU A 136 -7.20 9.85 -7.73
N ASN A 137 -5.95 10.02 -7.30
CA ASN A 137 -5.36 9.15 -6.28
C ASN A 137 -6.06 9.29 -4.93
N PHE A 138 -6.43 10.50 -4.53
CA PHE A 138 -7.23 10.73 -3.33
C PHE A 138 -8.60 10.03 -3.42
N LEU A 139 -9.35 10.22 -4.50
CA LEU A 139 -10.69 9.64 -4.66
C LEU A 139 -10.65 8.10 -4.64
N LEU A 140 -9.60 7.52 -5.18
CA LEU A 140 -9.39 6.08 -5.17
C LEU A 140 -8.98 5.54 -3.77
N LEU A 141 -8.39 6.36 -2.90
CA LEU A 141 -8.20 6.01 -1.48
C LEU A 141 -9.51 6.15 -0.70
N GLU A 142 -10.28 7.21 -0.95
CA GLU A 142 -11.61 7.42 -0.39
C GLU A 142 -12.55 6.25 -0.74
N GLN A 143 -12.49 5.77 -1.98
CA GLN A 143 -13.30 4.62 -2.42
C GLN A 143 -12.97 3.39 -1.60
N ARG A 144 -11.68 3.15 -1.35
CA ARG A 144 -11.26 2.01 -0.55
C ARG A 144 -11.72 2.14 0.91
N ARG A 145 -11.59 3.34 1.49
CA ARG A 145 -12.08 3.66 2.84
C ARG A 145 -13.58 3.34 2.97
N LEU A 146 -14.38 3.78 2.01
CA LEU A 146 -15.82 3.51 1.98
C LEU A 146 -16.14 2.01 1.84
N GLU A 147 -15.37 1.28 1.04
CA GLU A 147 -15.56 -0.17 0.87
C GLU A 147 -15.25 -0.94 2.16
N ASP A 148 -14.19 -0.56 2.87
CA ASP A 148 -13.85 -1.14 4.17
C ASP A 148 -14.94 -0.79 5.22
N GLU A 149 -15.48 0.43 5.21
CA GLU A 149 -16.58 0.84 6.11
C GLU A 149 -17.91 0.12 5.80
N LEU A 150 -18.23 -0.07 4.52
CA LEU A 150 -19.40 -0.83 4.06
C LEU A 150 -19.34 -2.29 4.53
N ALA A 151 -18.17 -2.93 4.41
CA ALA A 151 -17.95 -4.29 4.88
C ALA A 151 -18.18 -4.37 6.40
N ALA A 152 -17.57 -3.46 7.16
CA ALA A 152 -17.70 -3.41 8.60
C ALA A 152 -19.14 -3.13 9.07
N ALA A 153 -19.88 -2.25 8.39
CA ALA A 153 -21.30 -2.01 8.66
C ALA A 153 -22.15 -3.25 8.38
N GLY A 154 -21.82 -4.01 7.31
CA GLY A 154 -22.45 -5.28 6.99
C GLY A 154 -22.24 -6.34 8.07
N GLU A 155 -21.02 -6.46 8.60
CA GLU A 155 -20.69 -7.38 9.70
C GLU A 155 -21.42 -7.04 10.99
N ARG A 156 -21.64 -5.75 11.27
CA ARG A 156 -22.40 -5.27 12.43
C ARG A 156 -23.92 -5.34 12.27
N GLY A 157 -24.43 -5.63 11.06
CA GLY A 157 -25.86 -5.60 10.76
C GLY A 157 -26.45 -4.17 10.73
N ASP A 158 -25.63 -3.15 10.55
CA ASP A 158 -26.06 -1.75 10.52
C ASP A 158 -26.53 -1.37 9.11
N TYR A 159 -27.78 -1.73 8.80
CA TYR A 159 -28.35 -1.56 7.46
C TYR A 159 -28.58 -0.10 7.09
N GLU A 160 -28.87 0.77 8.07
CA GLU A 160 -29.06 2.21 7.83
C GLU A 160 -27.74 2.85 7.41
N ARG A 161 -26.67 2.66 8.21
CA ARG A 161 -25.34 3.17 7.84
C ARG A 161 -24.86 2.60 6.52
N ARG A 162 -25.11 1.31 6.25
CA ARG A 162 -24.75 0.68 4.97
C ARG A 162 -25.49 1.31 3.78
N ALA A 163 -26.74 1.72 3.96
CA ALA A 163 -27.51 2.40 2.92
C ALA A 163 -26.97 3.81 2.63
N ASP A 164 -26.59 4.56 3.67
CA ASP A 164 -25.91 5.86 3.52
C ASP A 164 -24.59 5.72 2.77
N LEU A 165 -23.72 4.83 3.22
CA LEU A 165 -22.43 4.56 2.61
C LEU A 165 -22.54 4.12 1.15
N SER A 166 -23.60 3.37 0.80
CA SER A 166 -23.84 2.95 -0.58
C SER A 166 -24.16 4.14 -1.50
N ARG A 167 -24.88 5.16 -0.99
CA ARG A 167 -25.14 6.40 -1.72
C ARG A 167 -23.87 7.24 -1.87
N GLU A 168 -23.09 7.35 -0.80
CA GLU A 168 -21.78 8.04 -0.82
C GLU A 168 -20.86 7.41 -1.87
N ARG A 169 -20.77 6.06 -1.89
CA ARG A 169 -19.98 5.32 -2.89
C ARG A 169 -20.44 5.57 -4.32
N ALA A 170 -21.75 5.62 -4.58
CA ALA A 170 -22.27 5.90 -5.92
C ALA A 170 -21.86 7.30 -6.40
N ALA A 171 -21.98 8.32 -5.54
CA ALA A 171 -21.54 9.67 -5.86
C ALA A 171 -20.02 9.75 -6.10
N LEU A 172 -19.24 8.98 -5.33
CA LEU A 172 -17.78 8.93 -5.49
C LEU A 172 -17.35 8.29 -6.82
N VAL A 173 -18.03 7.22 -7.25
CA VAL A 173 -17.74 6.57 -8.54
C VAL A 173 -17.94 7.53 -9.71
N GLU A 174 -18.99 8.35 -9.68
CA GLU A 174 -19.22 9.38 -10.70
C GLU A 174 -18.11 10.44 -10.71
N ARG A 175 -17.61 10.84 -9.53
CA ARG A 175 -16.47 11.77 -9.42
C ARG A 175 -15.20 11.16 -10.01
N ILE A 176 -14.88 9.90 -9.69
CA ILE A 176 -13.72 9.19 -10.24
C ILE A 176 -13.81 9.14 -11.77
N ALA A 177 -14.97 8.73 -12.30
CA ALA A 177 -15.19 8.65 -13.74
C ALA A 177 -15.11 10.02 -14.44
N HIS A 178 -15.44 11.11 -13.74
CA HIS A 178 -15.22 12.46 -14.24
C HIS A 178 -13.74 12.83 -14.27
N THR A 179 -13.01 12.64 -13.17
CA THR A 179 -11.58 12.98 -13.08
C THR A 179 -10.74 12.19 -14.09
N GLN A 180 -10.99 10.89 -14.26
CA GLN A 180 -10.28 10.06 -15.24
C GLN A 180 -10.43 10.56 -16.68
N ARG A 181 -11.58 11.14 -17.03
CA ARG A 181 -11.83 11.73 -18.36
C ARG A 181 -11.08 13.04 -18.57
N VAL A 182 -10.73 13.75 -17.50
CA VAL A 182 -10.01 15.03 -17.56
C VAL A 182 -8.49 14.81 -17.55
N GLU A 183 -8.02 13.71 -16.95
CA GLU A 183 -6.61 13.32 -16.93
C GLU A 183 -6.14 12.68 -18.26
N SER A 184 -7.06 12.14 -19.07
CA SER A 184 -6.80 11.50 -20.37
C SER A 184 -6.54 12.49 -21.49
#